data_AF-A0A923VA03-F1
#
_entry.id   AF-A0A923VA03-F1
#
_cell.length_a   1.000
_cell.length_b   1.000
_cell.length_c   1.000
_cell.angle_alpha   90.00
_cell.angle_beta   90.00
_cell.angle_gamma   90.00
#
_symmetry.space_group_name_H-M   'P 1'
#
loop_
_entity.id
_entity.type
_entity.pdbx_description
1 polymer ?
#
loop_
_entity_poly.entity_id
_entity_poly.type
_entity_poly.pdbx_seq_one_letter_code
_entity_poly.pdbx_strand_id
1 'polypeptide(L)'
;MKNLATYTFIVLLILSAATVSAQQMRSGKPYLFNNFPDTINCTAKQLSNFFTAAQGQNIKVSFSNNLTINGTVKTIFTKHNTLQTVMVKLPAFNNILFAVTKRCDEKNNIVYTAHLFDNAYADGYELKKAGNNNYQFTKILLERILPTCSQ
;
A
#
# COMPACT_ATOMS: atom_id res chain seq x y z
N MET A 1 -42.46 18.74 -43.78
CA MET A 1 -42.20 18.66 -42.33
C MET A 1 -42.13 17.23 -41.76
N LYS A 2 -42.63 16.17 -42.45
CA LYS A 2 -42.54 14.77 -41.95
C LYS A 2 -41.11 14.21 -41.93
N ASN A 3 -40.26 14.57 -42.89
CA ASN A 3 -38.93 13.96 -43.03
C ASN A 3 -37.91 14.49 -42.02
N LEU A 4 -38.08 15.72 -41.52
CA LEU A 4 -37.15 16.32 -40.55
C LEU A 4 -37.18 15.59 -39.21
N ALA A 5 -38.39 15.24 -38.73
CA ALA A 5 -38.59 14.51 -37.49
C ALA A 5 -37.92 13.12 -37.51
N THR A 6 -37.98 12.43 -38.65
CA THR A 6 -37.37 11.11 -38.85
C THR A 6 -35.84 11.16 -38.78
N TYR A 7 -35.21 12.18 -39.38
CA TYR A 7 -33.74 12.33 -39.30
C TYR A 7 -33.26 12.69 -37.90
N THR A 8 -33.98 13.56 -37.17
CA THR A 8 -33.65 13.86 -35.76
C THR A 8 -33.74 12.62 -34.87
N PHE A 9 -34.71 11.73 -35.11
CA PHE A 9 -34.85 10.52 -34.30
C PHE A 9 -33.71 9.52 -34.55
N ILE A 10 -33.25 9.40 -35.80
CA ILE A 10 -32.11 8.54 -36.16
C ILE A 10 -30.81 9.05 -35.56
N VAL A 11 -30.56 10.37 -35.58
CA VAL A 11 -29.36 10.97 -34.98
C VAL A 11 -29.34 10.78 -33.46
N LEU A 12 -30.49 10.91 -32.78
CA LEU A 12 -30.60 10.68 -31.34
C LEU A 12 -30.35 9.20 -30.97
N LEU A 13 -30.81 8.26 -31.80
CA LEU A 13 -30.61 6.83 -31.60
C LEU A 13 -29.13 6.45 -31.75
N ILE A 14 -28.42 7.00 -32.75
CA ILE A 14 -26.99 6.78 -32.96
C ILE A 14 -26.15 7.35 -31.80
N LEU A 15 -26.54 8.50 -31.24
CA LEU A 15 -25.86 9.10 -30.08
C LEU A 15 -26.00 8.25 -28.81
N SER A 16 -27.14 7.58 -28.61
CA SER A 16 -27.37 6.69 -27.46
C SER A 16 -26.62 5.35 -27.55
N ALA A 17 -26.30 4.88 -28.76
CA ALA A 17 -25.50 3.66 -28.95
C ALA A 17 -24.00 3.91 -28.70
N ALA A 18 -23.51 5.14 -28.91
CA ALA A 18 -22.11 5.50 -28.69
C ALA A 18 -21.72 5.60 -27.21
N THR A 19 -22.68 5.70 -26.29
CA THR A 19 -22.40 5.82 -24.84
C THR A 19 -22.17 4.47 -24.13
N VAL A 20 -22.32 3.33 -24.81
CA VAL A 20 -22.16 1.99 -24.20
C VAL A 20 -20.68 1.62 -24.01
N SER A 21 -19.75 2.27 -24.71
CA SER A 21 -18.32 1.95 -24.67
C SER A 21 -17.57 2.46 -23.43
N ALA A 22 -18.22 3.19 -22.52
CA ALA A 22 -17.58 3.78 -21.34
C ALA A 22 -17.51 2.84 -20.12
N GLN A 23 -18.20 1.70 -20.14
CA GLN A 23 -18.13 0.70 -19.08
C GLN A 23 -16.98 -0.28 -19.34
N GLN A 24 -15.74 0.22 -19.34
CA GLN A 24 -14.60 -0.67 -19.16
C GLN A 24 -14.76 -1.31 -17.77
N MET A 25 -15.14 -2.58 -17.74
CA MET A 25 -15.12 -3.43 -16.56
C MET A 25 -13.70 -3.37 -16.00
N ARG A 26 -13.48 -2.53 -14.99
CA ARG A 26 -12.21 -2.51 -14.26
C ARG A 26 -12.11 -3.87 -13.60
N SER A 27 -11.31 -4.77 -14.18
CA SER A 27 -10.90 -5.99 -13.50
C SER A 27 -10.34 -5.57 -12.15
N GLY A 28 -10.99 -6.00 -11.06
CA GLY A 28 -10.65 -5.57 -9.70
C GLY A 28 -9.18 -5.87 -9.41
N LYS A 29 -8.52 -5.02 -8.62
CA LYS A 29 -7.10 -5.26 -8.31
C LYS A 29 -6.98 -6.58 -7.53
N PRO A 30 -5.95 -7.40 -7.80
CA PRO A 30 -5.73 -8.62 -7.05
C PRO A 30 -5.38 -8.33 -5.59
N TYR A 31 -5.68 -9.29 -4.71
CA TYR A 31 -5.27 -9.26 -3.30
C TYR A 31 -3.92 -9.95 -3.13
N LEU A 32 -2.95 -9.28 -2.52
CA LEU A 32 -1.61 -9.79 -2.24
C LEU A 32 -1.53 -10.54 -0.90
N PHE A 33 -2.36 -10.15 0.07
CA PHE A 33 -2.28 -10.62 1.45
C PHE A 33 -3.50 -11.45 1.89
N ASN A 34 -4.19 -12.08 0.94
CA ASN A 34 -5.39 -12.86 1.23
C ASN A 34 -5.14 -14.04 2.20
N ASN A 35 -3.92 -14.58 2.21
CA ASN A 35 -3.51 -15.70 3.07
C ASN A 35 -3.00 -15.25 4.45
N PHE A 36 -3.02 -13.96 4.75
CA PHE A 36 -2.57 -13.39 6.02
C PHE A 36 -3.75 -12.83 6.82
N PRO A 37 -3.68 -12.87 8.17
CA PRO A 37 -4.76 -12.37 9.02
C PRO A 37 -4.87 -10.85 8.94
N ASP A 38 -6.01 -10.29 9.33
CA ASP A 38 -6.23 -8.84 9.27
C ASP A 38 -5.36 -8.05 10.26
N THR A 39 -4.86 -8.71 11.30
CA THR A 39 -3.93 -8.12 12.26
C THR A 39 -2.74 -9.04 12.49
N ILE A 40 -1.52 -8.48 12.44
CA ILE A 40 -0.26 -9.18 12.71
C ILE A 40 0.50 -8.40 13.77
N ASN A 41 0.78 -9.05 14.90
CA ASN A 41 1.48 -8.43 16.02
C ASN A 41 2.99 -8.39 15.80
N CYS A 42 3.62 -7.31 16.25
CA CYS A 42 5.06 -7.13 16.24
C CYS A 42 5.53 -6.23 17.39
N THR A 43 6.82 -6.28 17.67
CA THR A 43 7.45 -5.51 18.75
C THR A 43 8.36 -4.41 18.21
N ALA A 44 8.59 -3.38 19.01
CA ALA A 44 9.58 -2.34 18.73
C ALA A 44 10.97 -2.92 18.41
N LYS A 45 11.35 -4.02 19.08
CA LYS A 45 12.64 -4.71 18.86
C LYS A 45 12.74 -5.34 17.48
N GLN A 46 11.66 -5.94 16.97
CA GLN A 46 11.65 -6.47 15.60
C GLN A 46 11.75 -5.33 14.58
N LEU A 47 11.08 -4.20 14.83
CA LEU A 47 11.12 -3.03 13.96
C LEU A 47 12.47 -2.31 13.98
N SER A 48 13.19 -2.29 15.11
CA SER A 48 14.51 -1.66 15.18
C SER A 48 15.54 -2.33 14.28
N ASN A 49 15.38 -3.63 13.99
CA ASN A 49 16.32 -4.39 13.14
C ASN A 49 16.40 -3.81 11.71
N PHE A 50 15.35 -3.18 11.21
CA PHE A 50 15.38 -2.54 9.88
C PHE A 50 16.35 -1.37 9.79
N PHE A 51 16.67 -0.74 10.92
CA PHE A 51 17.53 0.44 10.99
C PHE A 51 18.98 0.11 11.29
N THR A 52 19.33 -1.17 11.45
CA THR A 52 20.72 -1.63 11.62
C THR A 52 21.37 -2.06 10.30
N ALA A 53 20.58 -2.30 9.26
CA ALA A 53 21.05 -2.72 7.94
C ALA A 53 21.46 -1.51 7.08
N ALA A 54 22.55 -1.65 6.33
CA ALA A 54 22.99 -0.64 5.36
C ALA A 54 22.25 -0.78 4.03
N GLN A 55 22.24 0.30 3.24
CA GLN A 55 21.69 0.26 1.87
C GLN A 55 22.39 -0.81 1.03
N GLY A 56 21.62 -1.59 0.28
CA GLY A 56 22.09 -2.72 -0.52
C GLY A 56 22.19 -4.05 0.26
N GLN A 57 22.10 -4.04 1.59
CA GLN A 57 22.10 -5.27 2.38
C GLN A 57 20.75 -5.98 2.33
N ASN A 58 20.79 -7.31 2.46
CA ASN A 58 19.60 -8.13 2.64
C ASN A 58 19.25 -8.16 4.13
N ILE A 59 17.97 -7.97 4.44
CA ILE A 59 17.42 -8.08 5.78
C ILE A 59 16.26 -9.07 5.81
N LYS A 60 16.22 -9.87 6.87
CA LYS A 60 15.14 -10.81 7.16
C LYS A 60 14.62 -10.57 8.57
N VAL A 61 13.36 -10.17 8.69
CA VAL A 61 12.66 -10.02 9.97
C VAL A 61 11.36 -10.80 9.91
N SER A 62 11.20 -11.71 10.86
CA SER A 62 9.97 -12.51 11.01
C SER A 62 9.10 -11.95 12.13
N PHE A 63 7.82 -11.81 11.82
CA PHE A 63 6.75 -11.37 12.71
C PHE A 63 5.86 -12.55 13.07
N SER A 64 4.82 -12.28 13.87
CA SER A 64 3.77 -13.27 14.13
C SER A 64 3.04 -13.67 12.86
N ASN A 65 2.26 -14.77 12.93
CA ASN A 65 1.42 -15.24 11.82
C ASN A 65 2.20 -15.49 10.52
N ASN A 66 3.46 -15.91 10.63
CA ASN A 66 4.36 -16.29 9.53
C ASN A 66 4.69 -15.15 8.54
N LEU A 67 4.36 -13.90 8.84
CA LEU A 67 4.80 -12.78 8.00
C LEU A 67 6.30 -12.59 8.17
N THR A 68 7.05 -12.81 7.10
CA THR A 68 8.49 -12.57 7.07
C THR A 68 8.80 -11.53 6.01
N ILE A 69 9.36 -10.41 6.45
CA ILE A 69 9.91 -9.38 5.57
C ILE A 69 11.34 -9.77 5.26
N ASN A 70 11.55 -10.30 4.06
CA ASN A 70 12.84 -10.72 3.55
C ASN A 70 13.10 -9.97 2.25
N GLY A 71 14.17 -9.17 2.21
CA GLY A 71 14.41 -8.30 1.07
C GLY A 71 15.63 -7.42 1.18
N THR A 72 15.92 -6.69 0.10
CA THR A 72 17.08 -5.81 0.01
C THR A 72 16.71 -4.39 0.40
N VAL A 73 17.49 -3.76 1.28
CA VAL A 73 17.36 -2.34 1.62
C VAL A 73 17.70 -1.51 0.39
N LYS A 74 16.70 -0.81 -0.16
CA LYS A 74 16.85 0.03 -1.35
C LYS A 74 17.32 1.43 -1.02
N THR A 75 16.73 2.02 0.00
CA THR A 75 16.97 3.43 0.34
C THR A 75 16.82 3.61 1.84
N ILE A 76 17.71 4.42 2.40
CA ILE A 76 17.62 4.94 3.75
C ILE A 76 17.52 6.46 3.62
N PHE A 77 16.41 7.03 4.08
CA PHE A 77 16.17 8.46 4.09
C PHE A 77 16.19 8.95 5.53
N THR A 78 16.97 9.99 5.82
CA THR A 78 17.02 10.60 7.16
C THR A 78 16.71 12.09 7.03
N LYS A 79 15.79 12.59 7.84
CA LYS A 79 15.39 14.00 7.88
C LYS A 79 15.47 14.53 9.30
N HIS A 80 16.13 15.68 9.47
CA HIS A 80 16.30 16.40 10.74
C HIS A 80 16.83 15.55 11.91
N ASN A 81 17.57 14.47 11.63
CA ASN A 81 18.08 13.48 12.59
C ASN A 81 17.03 12.80 13.50
N THR A 82 15.76 13.21 13.45
CA THR A 82 14.67 12.70 14.26
C THR A 82 13.74 11.77 13.50
N LEU A 83 13.77 11.81 12.17
CA LEU A 83 13.01 10.93 11.29
C LEU A 83 13.97 10.13 10.41
N GLN A 84 13.83 8.81 10.42
CA GLN A 84 14.53 7.95 9.48
C GLN A 84 13.56 6.93 8.88
N THR A 85 13.57 6.80 7.57
CA THR A 85 12.76 5.85 6.80
C THR A 85 13.67 4.88 6.08
N VAL A 86 13.38 3.60 6.19
CA VAL A 86 14.05 2.52 5.48
C VAL A 86 13.06 1.89 4.52
N MET A 87 13.44 1.77 3.26
CA MET A 87 12.66 1.10 2.23
C MET A 87 13.31 -0.24 1.87
N VAL A 88 12.57 -1.32 2.03
CA VAL A 88 13.01 -2.68 1.73
C VAL A 88 12.20 -3.22 0.57
N LYS A 89 12.88 -3.67 -0.49
CA LYS A 89 12.23 -4.33 -1.63
C LYS A 89 12.03 -5.81 -1.33
N LEU A 90 10.82 -6.32 -1.47
CA LEU A 90 10.45 -7.67 -1.08
C LEU A 90 10.26 -8.61 -2.28
N PRO A 91 11.20 -9.50 -2.59
CA PRO A 91 11.06 -10.42 -3.72
C PRO A 91 9.88 -11.39 -3.57
N ALA A 92 9.59 -11.82 -2.35
CA ALA A 92 8.51 -12.77 -2.05
C ALA A 92 7.09 -12.20 -2.24
N PHE A 93 6.97 -10.88 -2.35
CA PHE A 93 5.71 -10.16 -2.49
C PHE A 93 5.74 -9.33 -3.77
N ASN A 94 6.04 -9.96 -4.91
CA ASN A 94 6.05 -9.32 -6.23
C ASN A 94 6.86 -8.02 -6.28
N ASN A 95 7.98 -7.96 -5.55
CA ASN A 95 8.89 -6.82 -5.54
C ASN A 95 8.32 -5.52 -4.96
N ILE A 96 7.23 -5.56 -4.19
CA ILE A 96 6.70 -4.37 -3.51
C ILE A 96 7.72 -3.75 -2.54
N LEU A 97 7.51 -2.49 -2.21
CA LEU A 97 8.30 -1.77 -1.23
C LEU A 97 7.62 -1.80 0.15
N PHE A 98 8.38 -2.25 1.14
CA PHE A 98 8.07 -2.08 2.54
C PHE A 98 8.78 -0.83 3.05
N ALA A 99 8.02 0.18 3.49
CA ALA A 99 8.56 1.40 4.05
C ALA A 99 8.34 1.40 5.56
N VAL A 100 9.41 1.45 6.35
CA VAL A 100 9.35 1.59 7.80
C VAL A 100 10.05 2.88 8.22
N THR A 101 9.35 3.67 9.03
CA THR A 101 9.82 4.97 9.53
C THR A 101 9.93 4.91 11.04
N LYS A 102 11.07 5.35 11.58
CA LYS A 102 11.24 5.67 12.99
C LYS A 102 11.21 7.17 13.16
N ARG A 103 10.52 7.64 14.18
CA ARG A 103 10.53 9.04 14.61
C ARG A 103 10.54 9.17 16.13
N CYS A 104 11.06 10.26 16.65
CA CYS A 104 10.84 10.62 18.05
C CYS A 104 9.51 11.39 18.19
N ASP A 105 8.74 11.11 19.25
CA ASP A 105 7.60 11.93 19.65
C ASP A 105 8.03 13.11 20.54
N GLU A 106 7.08 13.97 20.94
CA GLU A 106 7.32 15.14 21.79
C GLU A 106 7.90 14.79 23.17
N LYS A 107 7.71 13.55 23.61
CA LYS A 107 8.23 13.01 24.87
C LYS A 107 9.53 12.23 24.67
N ASN A 108 10.17 12.37 23.51
CA ASN A 108 11.40 11.70 23.10
C ASN A 108 11.31 10.16 23.07
N ASN A 109 10.10 9.60 22.95
CA ASN A 109 9.91 8.16 22.74
C ASN A 109 10.04 7.82 21.26
N ILE A 110 10.65 6.68 20.96
CA ILE A 110 10.73 6.17 19.60
C ILE A 110 9.38 5.59 19.19
N VAL A 111 8.82 6.14 18.11
CA VAL A 111 7.58 5.70 17.47
C VAL A 111 7.90 5.18 16.08
N TYR A 112 7.34 4.01 15.76
CA TYR A 112 7.47 3.40 14.44
C TYR A 112 6.15 3.51 13.68
N THR A 113 6.25 3.81 12.39
CA THR A 113 5.16 3.66 11.41
C THR A 113 5.70 2.87 10.23
N ALA A 114 4.84 2.11 9.56
CA ALA A 114 5.25 1.35 8.40
C ALA A 114 4.07 1.09 7.48
N HIS A 115 4.39 0.92 6.21
CA HIS A 115 3.44 0.65 5.16
C HIS A 115 3.96 -0.45 4.26
N LEU A 116 3.06 -1.38 3.95
CA LEU A 116 3.29 -2.49 3.04
C LEU A 116 2.15 -2.50 2.02
N PHE A 117 2.31 -1.75 0.94
CA PHE A 117 1.31 -1.65 -0.11
C PHE A 117 1.97 -1.39 -1.47
N ASP A 118 1.23 -1.67 -2.53
CA ASP A 118 1.59 -1.29 -3.88
C ASP A 118 0.31 -1.00 -4.67
N ASN A 119 0.38 -0.04 -5.60
CA ASN A 119 -0.78 0.42 -6.36
C ASN A 119 -1.38 -0.67 -7.26
N ALA A 120 -0.64 -1.74 -7.56
CA ALA A 120 -1.10 -2.88 -8.34
C ALA A 120 -2.08 -3.79 -7.57
N TYR A 121 -2.18 -3.67 -6.24
CA TYR A 121 -2.99 -4.56 -5.40
C TYR A 121 -4.15 -3.84 -4.70
N ALA A 122 -5.17 -4.61 -4.31
CA ALA A 122 -6.36 -4.11 -3.61
C ALA A 122 -6.13 -3.96 -2.10
N ASP A 123 -5.14 -4.65 -1.54
CA ASP A 123 -4.87 -4.71 -0.11
C ASP A 123 -3.41 -4.40 0.25
N GLY A 124 -3.21 -4.07 1.52
CA GLY A 124 -1.90 -3.82 2.10
C GLY A 124 -1.96 -3.87 3.62
N TYR A 125 -0.85 -3.52 4.26
CA TYR A 125 -0.79 -3.35 5.71
C TYR A 125 -0.27 -1.98 6.10
N GLU A 126 -0.83 -1.46 7.18
CA GLU A 126 -0.33 -0.28 7.89
C GLU A 126 0.02 -0.66 9.32
N LEU A 127 1.18 -0.20 9.80
CA LEU A 127 1.61 -0.39 11.18
C LEU A 127 0.98 0.66 12.10
N LYS A 128 0.31 0.20 13.15
CA LYS A 128 -0.26 1.02 14.21
C LYS A 128 0.33 0.64 15.56
N LYS A 129 0.46 1.62 16.45
CA LYS A 129 0.89 1.39 17.83
C LYS A 129 -0.29 0.79 18.61
N ALA A 130 -0.08 -0.38 19.22
CA ALA A 130 -1.11 -1.10 19.98
C ALA A 130 -0.93 -0.97 21.50
N GLY A 131 0.25 -0.55 21.97
CA GLY A 131 0.54 -0.33 23.38
C GLY A 131 1.97 0.12 23.64
N ASN A 132 2.47 -0.04 24.87
CA ASN A 132 3.88 0.21 25.17
C ASN A 132 4.76 -0.86 24.49
N ASN A 133 5.60 -0.43 23.54
CA ASN A 133 6.50 -1.25 22.73
C ASN A 133 5.85 -2.33 21.83
N ASN A 134 4.52 -2.40 21.82
CA ASN A 134 3.74 -3.31 21.00
C ASN A 134 3.12 -2.57 19.81
N TYR A 135 3.22 -3.18 18.64
CA TYR A 135 2.73 -2.67 17.38
C TYR A 135 1.95 -3.76 16.66
N GLN A 136 1.07 -3.34 15.76
CA GLN A 136 0.28 -4.25 14.94
C GLN A 136 0.27 -3.76 13.50
N PHE A 137 0.49 -4.66 12.56
CA PHE A 137 0.10 -4.44 11.18
C PHE A 137 -1.39 -4.69 11.05
N THR A 138 -2.14 -3.70 10.58
CA THR A 138 -3.56 -3.81 10.30
C THR A 138 -3.77 -3.79 8.79
N LYS A 139 -4.50 -4.78 8.28
CA LYS A 139 -4.82 -4.89 6.86
C LYS A 139 -5.69 -3.71 6.44
N ILE A 140 -5.38 -3.12 5.30
CA ILE A 140 -6.10 -2.00 4.72
C ILE A 140 -6.50 -2.34 3.28
N LEU A 141 -7.69 -1.87 2.89
CA LEU A 141 -8.17 -1.94 1.50
C LEU A 141 -7.75 -0.66 0.79
N LEU A 142 -6.82 -0.77 -0.15
CA LEU A 142 -6.23 0.36 -0.88
C LEU A 142 -7.22 0.98 -1.86
N GLU A 143 -8.16 0.21 -2.40
CA GLU A 143 -9.23 0.72 -3.29
C GLU A 143 -10.11 1.77 -2.60
N ARG A 144 -10.20 1.75 -1.27
CA ARG A 144 -10.96 2.71 -0.48
C ARG A 144 -10.16 3.97 -0.13
N ILE A 145 -8.82 3.88 -0.11
CA ILE A 145 -7.93 4.88 0.48
C ILE A 145 -7.16 5.67 -0.58
N LEU A 146 -6.82 5.04 -1.70
CA LEU A 146 -6.09 5.69 -2.80
C LEU A 146 -7.07 6.00 -3.93
N PRO A 147 -7.61 7.25 -4.03
CA PRO A 147 -8.33 7.65 -5.23
C PRO A 147 -7.38 7.50 -6.42
N THR A 148 -7.86 6.88 -7.50
CA THR A 148 -7.11 6.83 -8.75
C THR A 148 -6.80 8.25 -9.18
N CYS A 149 -5.54 8.68 -9.13
CA CYS A 149 -5.12 9.93 -9.76
C CYS A 149 -5.38 9.79 -11.26
N SER A 150 -6.49 10.37 -11.74
CA SER A 150 -6.73 10.57 -13.15
C SER A 150 -5.79 11.66 -13.65
N GLN A 151 -4.84 11.30 -14.51
CA GLN A 151 -4.13 12.26 -15.37
C GLN A 151 -5.02 12.66 -16.54
#